data_AF-A0A1C0T2K0-F1
#
_entry.id   AF-A0A1C0T2K0-F1
#
_cell.length_a   1.000
_cell.length_b   1.000
_cell.length_c   1.000
_cell.angle_alpha   90.00
_cell.angle_beta   90.00
_cell.angle_gamma   90.00
#
_symmetry.space_group_name_H-M   'P 1'
#
loop_
_entity.id
_entity.type
_entity.pdbx_description
1 polymer ?
#
loop_
_entity_poly.entity_id
_entity_poly.type
_entity_poly.pdbx_seq_one_letter_code
_entity_poly.pdbx_strand_id
1 'polypeptide(L)'
;MTPATILDHDGIGQPITEWALDYGITPAIIIGRLERGATIADAITTPMQIGLGTQRLPIFSPEQLPASRRKGTSYWVNGVSKTLTEWAAHVGISRTAFLVRLGRMPIEEAVALAPRSKTARKHPGVVLDFTPSKGTGAGKALEERPNLTFSQEAAE
;
A
#
# COMPACT_ATOMS: atom_id res chain seq x y z
N MET A 1 21.05 26.48 19.08
CA MET A 1 20.32 27.36 20.04
C MET A 1 19.96 26.58 21.30
N THR A 2 19.66 27.24 22.44
CA THR A 2 19.17 26.56 23.66
C THR A 2 17.67 26.83 23.89
N PRO A 3 16.91 25.92 24.52
CA PRO A 3 15.47 26.10 24.74
C PRO A 3 15.13 27.28 25.68
N ALA A 4 16.08 27.76 26.48
CA ALA A 4 15.91 28.95 27.32
C ALA A 4 16.14 30.29 26.58
N THR A 5 16.45 30.25 25.28
CA THR A 5 16.66 31.47 24.47
C THR A 5 15.35 32.25 24.37
N ILE A 6 15.38 33.56 24.63
CA ILE A 6 14.20 34.45 24.51
C ILE A 6 14.02 34.85 23.04
N LEU A 7 12.80 34.71 22.52
CA LEU A 7 12.39 35.12 21.19
C LEU A 7 11.27 36.16 21.29
N ASP A 8 11.40 37.22 20.50
CA ASP A 8 10.39 38.26 20.37
C ASP A 8 9.48 37.96 19.17
N HIS A 9 8.18 37.81 19.44
CA HIS A 9 7.14 37.65 18.43
C HIS A 9 5.88 38.41 18.88
N ASP A 10 5.28 39.20 17.98
CA ASP A 10 4.09 40.03 18.26
C ASP A 10 4.23 40.97 19.46
N GLY A 11 5.44 41.49 19.70
CA GLY A 11 5.73 42.40 20.80
C GLY A 11 5.84 41.73 22.17
N ILE A 12 5.83 40.40 22.21
CA ILE A 12 5.99 39.58 23.41
C ILE A 12 7.33 38.85 23.33
N GLY A 13 8.17 39.01 24.36
CA GLY A 13 9.44 38.30 24.51
C GLY A 13 9.29 37.12 25.46
N GLN A 14 9.36 35.91 24.95
CA GLN A 14 9.20 34.67 25.72
C GLN A 14 10.29 33.64 25.35
N PRO A 15 10.67 32.74 26.27
CA PRO A 15 11.62 31.68 25.95
C PRO A 15 11.02 30.67 24.97
N ILE A 16 11.86 29.98 24.19
CA ILE A 16 11.43 28.96 23.22
C ILE A 16 10.54 27.89 23.87
N THR A 17 10.78 27.53 25.13
CA THR A 17 9.93 26.57 25.86
C THR A 17 8.49 27.02 26.04
N GLU A 18 8.25 28.30 26.27
CA GLU A 18 6.90 28.84 26.45
C GLU A 18 6.19 28.95 25.09
N TRP A 19 6.87 29.47 24.07
CA TRP A 19 6.34 29.47 22.70
C TRP A 19 5.97 28.08 22.20
N ALA A 20 6.78 27.07 22.54
CA ALA A 20 6.51 25.67 22.25
C ALA A 20 5.20 25.17 22.90
N LEU A 21 4.97 25.52 24.17
CA LEU A 21 3.76 25.17 24.89
C LEU A 21 2.52 25.86 24.30
N ASP A 22 2.60 27.17 24.03
CA ASP A 22 1.50 27.97 23.53
C ASP A 22 0.98 27.49 22.16
N TYR A 23 1.88 27.03 21.28
CA TYR A 23 1.55 26.59 19.92
C TYR A 23 1.47 25.06 19.77
N GLY A 24 1.70 24.31 20.85
CA GLY A 24 1.68 22.84 20.81
C GLY A 24 2.74 22.23 19.89
N ILE A 25 3.93 22.84 19.81
CA ILE A 25 5.08 22.35 19.05
C ILE A 25 6.26 22.10 19.99
N THR A 26 7.20 21.20 19.67
CA THR A 26 8.33 20.96 20.58
C THR A 26 9.40 22.06 20.46
N PRO A 27 10.15 22.39 21.53
CA PRO A 27 11.25 23.36 21.44
C PRO A 27 12.29 23.00 20.37
N ALA A 28 12.53 21.70 20.17
CA ALA A 28 13.43 21.19 19.14
C ALA A 28 12.97 21.54 17.71
N ILE A 29 11.66 21.59 17.44
CA ILE A 29 11.12 21.99 16.14
C ILE A 29 11.40 23.47 15.89
N ILE A 30 11.15 24.34 16.87
CA ILE A 30 11.42 25.78 16.76
C ILE A 30 12.92 26.00 16.50
N ILE A 31 13.79 25.39 17.31
CA ILE A 31 15.25 25.47 17.15
C ILE A 31 15.68 25.00 15.75
N GLY A 32 15.22 23.83 15.31
CA GLY A 32 15.57 23.30 13.99
C GLY A 32 15.03 24.14 12.83
N ARG A 33 13.91 24.87 13.01
CA ARG A 33 13.42 25.83 12.02
C ARG A 33 14.32 27.07 11.95
N LEU A 34 14.69 27.64 13.09
CA LEU A 34 15.61 28.78 13.16
C LEU A 34 17.00 28.45 12.61
N GLU A 35 17.53 27.25 12.93
CA GLU A 35 18.81 26.78 12.41
C GLU A 35 18.80 26.54 10.88
N ARG A 36 17.62 26.30 10.29
CA ARG A 36 17.42 26.25 8.82
C ARG A 36 17.16 27.62 8.19
N GLY A 37 17.21 28.70 8.98
CA GLY A 37 16.99 30.06 8.51
C GLY A 37 15.51 30.46 8.37
N ALA A 38 14.57 29.75 9.01
CA ALA A 38 13.19 30.22 9.09
C ALA A 38 13.11 31.51 9.91
N THR A 39 12.13 32.36 9.61
CA THR A 39 11.85 33.55 10.44
C THR A 39 11.30 33.12 11.80
N ILE A 40 11.40 33.99 12.83
CA ILE A 40 10.85 33.71 14.15
C ILE A 40 9.33 33.45 14.07
N ALA A 41 8.62 34.28 13.30
CA ALA A 41 7.19 34.13 13.09
C ALA A 41 6.85 32.78 12.45
N ASP A 42 7.56 32.37 11.39
CA ASP A 42 7.32 31.06 10.75
C ASP A 42 7.70 29.90 11.67
N ALA A 43 8.77 30.06 12.45
CA ALA A 43 9.27 29.04 13.36
C ALA A 43 8.23 28.66 14.42
N ILE A 44 7.45 29.64 14.90
CA ILE A 44 6.44 29.48 15.94
C ILE A 44 5.07 29.12 15.33
N THR A 45 4.63 29.85 14.29
CA THR A 45 3.25 29.73 13.77
C THR A 45 3.04 28.55 12.81
N THR A 46 4.09 28.01 12.19
CA THR A 46 3.92 26.89 11.26
C THR A 46 3.48 25.64 12.02
N PRO A 47 2.33 25.01 11.69
CA PRO A 47 1.91 23.78 12.37
C PRO A 47 2.91 22.64 12.15
N MET A 48 2.97 21.68 13.08
CA MET A 48 3.74 20.46 12.88
C MET A 48 3.14 19.68 11.69
N GLN A 49 3.97 19.26 10.73
CA GLN A 49 3.50 18.32 9.71
C GLN A 49 3.37 16.94 10.35
N ILE A 50 2.15 16.57 10.76
CA ILE A 50 1.84 15.30 11.46
C ILE A 50 1.75 14.12 10.47
N GLY A 51 2.28 14.24 9.25
CA GLY A 51 2.09 13.22 8.22
C GLY A 51 3.38 12.88 7.49
N LEU A 52 4.02 11.76 7.85
CA LEU A 52 4.51 10.91 6.77
C LEU A 52 3.27 10.55 5.96
N GLY A 53 3.23 10.83 4.66
CA GLY A 53 2.09 10.47 3.79
C GLY A 53 1.71 8.98 3.81
N THR A 54 2.53 8.15 4.47
CA THR A 54 2.35 6.72 4.71
C THR A 54 1.75 6.38 6.09
N GLN A 55 1.75 7.28 7.08
CA GLN A 55 1.05 7.07 8.35
C GLN A 55 -0.45 7.33 8.16
N ARG A 56 -1.13 6.32 7.63
CA ARG A 56 -2.59 6.26 7.68
C ARG A 56 -2.99 5.76 9.06
N LEU A 57 -3.91 6.48 9.71
CA LEU A 57 -4.61 5.95 10.87
C LEU A 57 -5.23 4.59 10.48
N PRO A 58 -5.22 3.60 11.38
CA PRO A 58 -5.89 2.33 11.10
C PRO A 58 -7.35 2.61 10.77
N ILE A 59 -7.85 1.94 9.73
CA ILE A 59 -9.27 2.01 9.36
C ILE A 59 -9.99 1.05 10.31
N PHE A 60 -10.67 1.59 11.32
CA PHE A 60 -11.38 0.81 12.33
C PHE A 60 -12.82 0.47 11.93
N SER A 61 -13.35 1.15 10.91
CA SER A 61 -14.72 0.95 10.40
C SER A 61 -14.82 1.23 8.89
N PRO A 62 -15.74 0.56 8.17
CA PRO A 62 -15.96 0.80 6.74
C PRO A 62 -16.50 2.20 6.44
N GLU A 63 -17.07 2.89 7.43
CA GLU A 63 -17.55 4.27 7.33
C GLU A 63 -16.41 5.30 7.27
N GLN A 64 -15.23 4.95 7.79
CA GLN A 64 -14.02 5.76 7.71
C GLN A 64 -13.34 5.69 6.33
N LEU A 65 -13.76 4.76 5.47
CA LEU A 65 -13.32 4.79 4.08
C LEU A 65 -13.94 6.02 3.41
N PRO A 66 -13.13 6.93 2.85
CA PRO A 66 -13.70 8.01 2.05
C PRO A 66 -14.56 7.36 0.96
N ALA A 67 -15.74 7.93 0.71
CA ALA A 67 -16.64 7.52 -0.37
C ALA A 67 -16.04 7.82 -1.77
N SER A 68 -14.76 7.55 -1.97
CA SER A 68 -14.10 7.53 -3.27
C SER A 68 -14.54 6.25 -3.97
N ARG A 69 -15.79 6.23 -4.41
CA ARG A 69 -16.19 5.43 -5.57
C ARG A 69 -15.43 6.04 -6.74
N ARG A 70 -14.20 5.58 -6.99
CA ARG A 70 -13.52 5.86 -8.26
C ARG A 70 -14.50 5.44 -9.35
N LYS A 71 -15.14 6.43 -10.00
CA LYS A 71 -16.03 6.17 -11.12
C LYS A 71 -15.18 5.43 -12.14
N GLY A 72 -15.58 4.20 -12.48
CA GLY A 72 -14.84 3.41 -13.46
C GLY A 72 -14.75 4.19 -14.76
N THR A 73 -13.58 4.17 -15.41
CA THR A 73 -13.37 4.82 -16.71
C THR A 73 -14.41 4.28 -17.70
N SER A 74 -15.22 5.18 -18.26
CA SER A 74 -16.16 4.88 -19.34
C SER A 74 -15.48 5.13 -20.69
N TYR A 75 -15.91 4.38 -21.69
CA TYR A 75 -15.37 4.46 -23.04
C TYR A 75 -16.49 4.62 -24.05
N TRP A 76 -16.25 5.49 -25.04
CA TRP A 76 -17.18 5.83 -26.10
C TRP A 76 -16.86 5.06 -27.38
N VAL A 77 -17.81 4.27 -27.90
CA VAL A 77 -17.70 3.56 -29.18
C VAL A 77 -19.05 3.58 -29.87
N ASN A 78 -19.08 3.95 -31.16
CA ASN A 78 -20.30 3.95 -32.00
C ASN A 78 -21.50 4.69 -31.36
N GLY A 79 -21.25 5.82 -30.70
CA GLY A 79 -22.30 6.63 -30.08
C GLY A 79 -22.76 6.15 -28.70
N VAL A 80 -22.14 5.11 -28.14
CA VAL A 80 -22.52 4.54 -26.84
C VAL A 80 -21.37 4.65 -25.84
N SER A 81 -21.66 5.18 -24.65
CA SER A 81 -20.74 5.18 -23.51
C SER A 81 -21.03 4.01 -22.58
N LYS A 82 -20.04 3.14 -22.35
CA LYS A 82 -20.14 2.02 -21.42
C LYS A 82 -18.88 1.91 -20.57
N THR A 83 -19.01 1.34 -19.37
CA THR A 83 -17.85 1.01 -18.53
C THR A 83 -17.08 -0.19 -19.12
N LEU A 84 -15.84 -0.39 -18.69
CA LEU A 84 -15.04 -1.52 -19.16
C LEU A 84 -15.70 -2.87 -18.87
N THR A 85 -16.37 -3.00 -17.73
CA THR A 85 -17.12 -4.21 -17.36
C THR A 85 -18.30 -4.45 -18.29
N GLU A 86 -19.03 -3.39 -18.65
CA GLU A 86 -20.15 -3.46 -19.60
C GLU A 86 -19.69 -3.80 -21.01
N TRP A 87 -18.57 -3.22 -21.49
CA TRP A 87 -18.00 -3.58 -22.78
C TRP A 87 -17.52 -5.03 -22.81
N ALA A 88 -16.88 -5.51 -21.75
CA ALA A 88 -16.47 -6.91 -21.65
C ALA A 88 -17.68 -7.86 -21.69
N ALA A 89 -18.76 -7.52 -20.97
CA ALA A 89 -20.00 -8.28 -20.99
C ALA A 89 -20.68 -8.26 -22.38
N HIS A 90 -20.69 -7.10 -23.04
CA HIS A 90 -21.25 -6.94 -24.39
C HIS A 90 -20.54 -7.83 -25.42
N VAL A 91 -19.21 -7.97 -25.33
CA VAL A 91 -18.41 -8.81 -26.23
C VAL A 91 -18.38 -10.28 -25.78
N GLY A 92 -18.88 -10.59 -24.58
CA GLY A 92 -18.90 -11.94 -24.02
C GLY A 92 -17.53 -12.44 -23.52
N ILE A 93 -16.66 -11.55 -23.05
CA ILE A 93 -15.35 -11.90 -22.48
C ILE A 93 -15.18 -11.39 -21.04
N SER A 94 -14.18 -11.90 -20.32
CA SER A 94 -13.90 -11.40 -18.97
C SER A 94 -13.32 -9.98 -19.01
N ARG A 95 -13.59 -9.19 -17.96
CA ARG A 95 -13.03 -7.83 -17.78
C ARG A 95 -11.51 -7.81 -17.97
N THR A 96 -10.81 -8.77 -17.39
CA THR A 96 -9.35 -8.88 -17.50
C THR A 96 -8.91 -9.19 -18.93
N ALA A 97 -9.62 -10.06 -19.65
CA ALA A 97 -9.32 -10.34 -21.06
C ALA A 97 -9.54 -9.11 -21.93
N PHE A 98 -10.59 -8.32 -21.66
CA PHE A 98 -10.85 -7.06 -22.36
C PHE A 98 -9.75 -6.02 -22.07
N LEU A 99 -9.27 -5.91 -20.82
CA LEU A 99 -8.11 -5.07 -20.48
C LEU A 99 -6.85 -5.45 -21.26
N VAL A 100 -6.54 -6.75 -21.36
CA VAL A 100 -5.40 -7.23 -22.15
C VAL A 100 -5.55 -6.89 -23.63
N ARG A 101 -6.77 -6.89 -24.18
CA ARG A 101 -7.04 -6.42 -25.56
C ARG A 101 -6.75 -4.93 -25.69
N LEU A 102 -7.26 -4.10 -24.78
CA LEU A 102 -7.03 -2.64 -24.82
C LEU A 102 -5.55 -2.25 -24.72
N GLY A 103 -4.71 -3.09 -24.11
CA GLY A 103 -3.26 -2.88 -24.10
C GLY A 103 -2.57 -3.17 -25.45
N ARG A 104 -3.27 -3.76 -26.42
CA ARG A 104 -2.72 -4.19 -27.72
C ARG A 104 -3.38 -3.52 -28.93
N MET A 105 -4.62 -3.04 -28.79
CA MET A 105 -5.42 -2.47 -29.87
C MET A 105 -6.37 -1.39 -29.34
N PRO A 106 -6.83 -0.45 -30.20
CA PRO A 106 -7.81 0.55 -29.81
C PRO A 106 -9.15 -0.09 -29.43
N ILE A 107 -9.97 0.66 -28.70
CA ILE A 107 -11.22 0.12 -28.14
C ILE A 107 -12.24 -0.28 -29.19
N GLU A 108 -12.30 0.43 -30.33
CA GLU A 108 -13.22 0.10 -31.42
C GLU A 108 -12.93 -1.30 -31.98
N GLU A 109 -11.65 -1.60 -32.20
CA GLU A 109 -11.20 -2.92 -32.65
C GLU A 109 -11.40 -3.99 -31.57
N ALA A 110 -11.16 -3.66 -30.30
CA ALA A 110 -11.35 -4.57 -29.18
C ALA A 110 -12.80 -5.05 -29.02
N VAL A 111 -13.76 -4.18 -29.34
CA VAL A 111 -15.20 -4.47 -29.33
C VAL A 111 -15.64 -5.26 -30.57
N ALA A 112 -15.07 -4.97 -31.74
CA ALA A 112 -15.39 -5.69 -32.98
C ALA A 112 -14.88 -7.14 -32.99
N LEU A 113 -13.83 -7.45 -32.23
CA LEU A 113 -13.22 -8.78 -32.23
C LEU A 113 -14.08 -9.82 -31.48
N ALA A 114 -14.49 -10.87 -32.19
CA ALA A 114 -15.20 -11.99 -31.60
C ALA A 114 -14.43 -12.61 -30.40
N PRO A 115 -15.13 -13.18 -29.40
CA PRO A 115 -14.48 -13.93 -28.34
C PRO A 115 -13.70 -15.08 -28.98
N ARG A 116 -12.38 -15.14 -28.75
CA ARG A 116 -11.63 -16.34 -29.10
C ARG A 116 -12.22 -17.48 -28.29
N SER A 117 -12.81 -18.46 -28.99
CA SER A 117 -13.40 -19.61 -28.32
C SER A 117 -12.35 -20.21 -27.38
N LYS A 118 -12.79 -20.65 -26.20
CA LYS A 118 -11.96 -21.43 -25.28
C LYS A 118 -11.73 -22.82 -25.89
N THR A 119 -11.18 -22.92 -27.10
CA THR A 119 -10.63 -24.19 -27.57
C THR A 119 -9.54 -24.55 -26.58
N ALA A 120 -9.84 -25.64 -25.86
CA ALA A 120 -9.05 -26.33 -24.87
C ALA A 120 -7.65 -25.74 -24.69
N ARG A 121 -7.36 -25.23 -23.48
CA ARG A 121 -5.99 -25.24 -23.01
C ARG A 121 -5.53 -26.69 -23.21
N LYS A 122 -4.73 -26.93 -24.25
CA LYS A 122 -3.86 -28.10 -24.31
C LYS A 122 -3.06 -27.97 -23.03
N HIS A 123 -3.45 -28.73 -22.01
CA HIS A 123 -2.61 -28.94 -20.86
C HIS A 123 -1.25 -29.34 -21.44
N PRO A 124 -0.15 -28.63 -21.10
CA PRO A 124 1.18 -29.10 -21.44
C PRO A 124 1.25 -30.55 -20.95
N GLY A 125 1.52 -31.49 -21.86
CA GLY A 125 1.31 -32.92 -21.64
C GLY A 125 1.97 -33.40 -20.35
N VAL A 126 1.18 -33.51 -19.29
CA VAL A 126 1.41 -34.53 -18.28
C VAL A 126 0.70 -35.75 -18.86
N VAL A 127 1.51 -36.72 -19.28
CA VAL A 127 1.04 -38.02 -19.75
C VAL A 127 0.11 -38.59 -18.68
N LEU A 128 -1.17 -38.76 -19.01
CA LEU A 128 -2.19 -39.34 -18.13
C LEU A 128 -2.00 -40.86 -17.94
N ASP A 129 -0.98 -41.44 -18.57
CA ASP A 129 -0.69 -42.89 -18.58
C ASP A 129 0.31 -43.34 -17.51
N PHE A 130 0.65 -42.52 -16.52
CA PHE A 130 1.30 -43.04 -15.32
C PHE A 130 0.24 -43.70 -14.44
N THR A 131 0.08 -45.01 -14.59
CA THR A 131 -0.51 -45.83 -13.54
C THR A 131 0.19 -45.51 -12.21
N PRO A 132 -0.52 -45.46 -11.07
CA PRO A 132 0.11 -45.20 -9.79
C PRO A 132 1.10 -46.33 -9.50
N SER A 133 2.37 -46.11 -9.82
CA SER A 133 3.43 -47.06 -9.56
C SER A 133 3.61 -47.15 -8.04
N LYS A 134 2.97 -48.19 -7.52
CA LYS A 134 3.25 -48.88 -6.27
C LYS A 134 4.73 -48.73 -5.88
N GLY A 135 4.96 -47.87 -4.88
CA GLY A 135 6.10 -47.76 -3.98
C GLY A 135 7.48 -48.23 -4.43
N THR A 136 8.45 -47.31 -4.35
CA THR A 136 9.79 -47.65 -3.87
C THR A 136 10.09 -46.79 -2.66
N GLY A 137 10.10 -47.46 -1.50
CA GLY A 137 10.31 -46.85 -0.20
C GLY A 137 11.65 -46.14 -0.11
N ALA A 138 11.62 -44.91 0.42
CA ALA A 138 12.78 -44.20 0.87
C ALA A 138 12.51 -43.71 2.30
N GLY A 139 12.94 -44.54 3.26
CA GLY A 139 13.43 -44.10 4.57
C GLY A 139 12.46 -43.36 5.48
N LYS A 140 11.76 -44.12 6.35
CA LYS A 140 11.53 -43.68 7.73
C LYS A 140 12.90 -43.49 8.40
N ALA A 141 13.40 -42.26 8.47
CA ALA A 141 14.40 -41.90 9.47
C ALA A 141 13.64 -41.41 10.70
N LEU A 142 13.57 -42.31 11.69
CA LEU A 142 13.15 -42.03 13.05
C LEU A 142 14.25 -41.15 13.66
N GLU A 143 14.09 -39.83 13.65
CA GLU A 143 14.97 -38.95 14.43
C GLU A 143 14.62 -39.10 15.91
N GLU A 144 15.32 -40.01 16.59
CA GLU A 144 15.45 -40.01 18.05
C GLU A 144 16.11 -38.70 18.47
N ARG A 145 15.32 -37.80 19.08
CA ARG A 145 15.82 -36.59 19.71
C ARG A 145 16.41 -36.96 21.08
N PRO A 146 17.70 -36.77 21.36
CA PRO A 146 18.21 -36.93 22.72
C PRO A 146 17.67 -35.80 23.62
N ASN A 147 17.10 -36.18 24.77
CA ASN A 147 16.73 -35.26 25.85
C ASN A 147 17.99 -34.62 26.44
N LEU A 148 18.26 -33.37 26.06
CA LEU A 148 19.30 -32.54 26.66
C LEU A 148 18.74 -31.87 27.93
N THR A 149 19.13 -32.38 29.09
CA THR A 149 18.91 -31.73 30.39
C THR A 149 20.07 -30.78 30.68
N PHE A 150 19.81 -29.48 30.77
CA PHE A 150 20.79 -28.48 31.22
C PHE A 150 20.69 -28.31 32.73
N SER A 151 21.73 -28.69 33.46
CA SER A 151 21.92 -28.31 34.87
C SER A 151 22.50 -26.90 34.93
N GLN A 152 21.82 -26.01 35.61
CA GLN A 152 22.24 -24.65 35.87
C GLN A 152 23.12 -24.67 37.13
N GLU A 153 24.44 -24.53 36.96
CA GLU A 153 25.38 -24.40 38.07
C GLU A 153 25.65 -22.91 38.31
N ALA A 154 25.35 -22.47 39.52
CA ALA A 154 25.52 -21.11 40.00
C ALA A 154 27.00 -20.81 40.26
N ALA A 155 27.47 -19.65 39.83
CA ALA A 155 28.71 -19.06 40.29
C ALA A 155 28.38 -17.83 41.16
N GLU A 156 28.88 -17.90 42.38
CA GLU A 156 29.01 -16.83 43.38
C GLU A 156 30.10 -15.83 42.98
#